data_AF-A0A0Q0L4A0-F1
#
_entry.id   AF-A0A0Q0L4A0-F1
#
_cell.length_a   1.000
_cell.length_b   1.000
_cell.length_c   1.000
_cell.angle_alpha   90.00
_cell.angle_beta   90.00
_cell.angle_gamma   90.00
#
_symmetry.space_group_name_H-M   'P 1'
#
loop_
_entity.id
_entity.type
_entity.pdbx_description
1 polymer ?
#
loop_
_entity_poly.entity_id
_entity_poly.type
_entity_poly.pdbx_seq_one_letter_code
_entity_poly.pdbx_strand_id
1 'polypeptide(L)'
;MNKPLLLTCTLLASIAGCKSTQAEQPQDATLVRVNPGVITDIQQAIQSAKGGALVTLADDVFTKSAELLIDHGTNKGPDGLPIMGAHSIPSEKFVLQKAGEQCLLYYPKKELRIPLPNVECEVN
;
A
#
# COMPACT_ATOMS: atom_id res chain seq x y z
N MET A 1 -74.43 4.94 -22.09
CA MET A 1 -73.67 4.19 -21.06
C MET A 1 -72.27 4.02 -21.59
N ASN A 2 -71.37 4.91 -21.19
CA ASN A 2 -70.09 5.13 -21.86
C ASN A 2 -68.96 4.48 -21.06
N LYS A 3 -68.18 3.61 -21.71
CA LYS A 3 -67.01 2.96 -21.14
C LYS A 3 -65.85 3.97 -21.00
N PRO A 4 -65.19 4.10 -19.85
CA PRO A 4 -63.95 4.86 -19.77
C PRO A 4 -62.78 4.02 -20.31
N LEU A 5 -62.12 4.59 -21.33
CA LEU A 5 -60.93 4.11 -22.00
C LEU A 5 -59.74 4.17 -21.02
N LEU A 6 -59.10 3.03 -20.77
CA LEU A 6 -57.87 2.88 -20.02
C LEU A 6 -56.73 3.63 -20.73
N LEU A 7 -56.17 4.64 -20.06
CA LEU A 7 -54.94 5.34 -20.47
C LEU A 7 -53.82 4.95 -19.51
N THR A 8 -53.12 3.86 -19.83
CA THR A 8 -51.89 3.43 -19.17
C THR A 8 -50.73 4.31 -19.64
N CYS A 9 -50.31 5.24 -18.77
CA CYS A 9 -49.12 6.06 -18.98
C CYS A 9 -47.87 5.23 -18.64
N THR A 10 -47.15 4.76 -19.66
CA THR A 10 -45.91 3.98 -19.48
C THR A 10 -44.74 4.95 -19.28
N LEU A 11 -44.31 5.13 -18.03
CA LEU A 11 -43.16 5.94 -17.66
C LEU A 11 -41.87 5.20 -18.03
N LEU A 12 -41.16 5.68 -19.06
CA LEU A 12 -39.85 5.17 -19.46
C LEU A 12 -38.80 5.51 -18.38
N ALA A 13 -38.46 4.54 -17.56
CA ALA A 13 -37.36 4.61 -16.61
C ALA A 13 -36.02 4.50 -17.37
N SER A 14 -35.39 5.64 -17.66
CA SER A 14 -33.99 5.67 -18.09
C SER A 14 -33.10 5.42 -16.88
N ILE A 15 -32.76 4.15 -16.66
CA ILE A 15 -31.68 3.73 -15.76
C ILE A 15 -30.35 4.14 -16.39
N ALA A 16 -29.88 5.35 -16.08
CA ALA A 16 -28.48 5.69 -16.22
C ALA A 16 -27.72 4.81 -15.20
N GLY A 17 -27.24 3.67 -15.66
CA GLY A 17 -26.39 2.80 -14.84
C GLY A 17 -25.13 3.56 -14.48
N CYS A 18 -25.02 3.98 -13.21
CA CYS A 18 -23.74 4.34 -12.62
C CYS A 18 -22.81 3.15 -12.88
N LYS A 19 -21.83 3.31 -13.78
CA LYS A 19 -20.62 2.49 -13.77
C LYS A 19 -19.97 2.79 -12.43
N SER A 20 -20.38 2.06 -11.39
CA SER A 20 -19.67 2.02 -10.12
C SER A 20 -18.31 1.45 -10.47
N THR A 21 -17.32 2.32 -10.64
CA THR A 21 -15.92 1.92 -10.76
C THR A 21 -15.58 1.30 -9.42
N GLN A 22 -15.76 -0.02 -9.29
CA GLN A 22 -15.20 -0.74 -8.17
C GLN A 22 -13.71 -0.49 -8.25
N ALA A 23 -13.18 0.30 -7.31
CA ALA A 23 -11.76 0.44 -7.15
C ALA A 23 -11.21 -0.95 -6.86
N GLU A 24 -10.33 -1.44 -7.73
CA GLU A 24 -9.63 -2.71 -7.57
C GLU A 24 -9.08 -2.76 -6.15
N GLN A 25 -9.46 -3.77 -5.37
CA GLN A 25 -8.98 -3.89 -4.01
C GLN A 25 -7.47 -4.17 -4.06
N PRO A 26 -6.63 -3.40 -3.35
CA PRO A 26 -5.19 -3.66 -3.32
C PRO A 26 -4.90 -5.09 -2.83
N GLN A 27 -4.08 -5.82 -3.56
CA GLN A 27 -3.66 -7.18 -3.23
C GLN A 27 -2.18 -7.21 -2.91
N ASP A 28 -1.77 -8.13 -2.05
CA ASP A 28 -0.36 -8.29 -1.68
C ASP A 28 0.48 -8.67 -2.91
N ALA A 29 1.67 -8.08 -2.99
CA ALA A 29 2.49 -8.14 -4.19
C ALA A 29 3.98 -8.30 -3.87
N THR A 30 4.73 -8.82 -4.83
CA THR A 30 6.20 -8.90 -4.79
C THR A 30 6.82 -8.09 -5.92
N LEU A 31 8.08 -7.69 -5.76
CA LEU A 31 8.80 -6.95 -6.78
C LEU A 31 9.26 -7.86 -7.90
N VAL A 32 8.99 -7.44 -9.15
CA VAL A 32 9.45 -8.14 -10.35
C VAL A 32 10.95 -7.91 -10.57
N ARG A 33 11.43 -6.70 -10.25
CA ARG A 33 12.86 -6.33 -10.33
C ARG A 33 13.25 -5.40 -9.19
N VAL A 34 14.46 -5.59 -8.68
CA VAL A 34 15.09 -4.68 -7.71
C VAL A 34 16.35 -4.08 -8.30
N ASN A 35 16.52 -2.78 -8.08
CA ASN A 35 17.73 -2.04 -8.41
C ASN A 35 17.90 -0.90 -7.38
N PRO A 36 19.06 -0.22 -7.35
CA PRO A 36 19.31 0.84 -6.35
C PRO A 36 18.29 1.99 -6.37
N GLY A 37 17.70 2.30 -7.53
CA GLY A 37 16.65 3.31 -7.64
C GLY A 37 15.36 2.86 -6.95
N VAL A 38 14.93 1.61 -7.20
CA VAL A 38 13.76 1.01 -6.53
C VAL A 38 13.95 0.95 -5.01
N ILE A 39 15.15 0.59 -4.54
CA ILE A 39 15.47 0.60 -3.10
C ILE A 39 15.33 2.02 -2.54
N THR A 40 15.85 3.02 -3.24
CA THR A 40 15.76 4.42 -2.83
C THR A 40 14.31 4.89 -2.74
N ASP A 41 13.49 4.58 -3.74
CA ASP A 41 12.07 4.94 -3.77
C ASP A 41 11.31 4.31 -2.59
N ILE A 42 11.60 3.05 -2.26
CA ILE A 42 10.99 2.37 -1.11
C ILE A 42 11.46 2.99 0.21
N GLN A 43 12.75 3.31 0.35
CA GLN A 43 13.27 3.98 1.55
C GLN A 43 12.61 5.34 1.79
N GLN A 44 12.44 6.13 0.72
CA GLN A 44 11.77 7.43 0.78
C GLN A 44 10.28 7.28 1.13
N ALA A 45 9.59 6.30 0.55
CA ALA A 45 8.20 5.99 0.89
C ALA A 45 8.07 5.60 2.38
N ILE A 46 8.92 4.71 2.88
CA ILE A 46 8.96 4.34 4.30
C ILE A 46 9.23 5.56 5.18
N GLN A 47 10.20 6.40 4.81
CA GLN A 47 10.54 7.61 5.55
C GLN A 47 9.35 8.58 5.60
N SER A 48 8.66 8.79 4.48
CA SER A 48 7.49 9.68 4.45
C SER A 48 6.30 9.12 5.25
N ALA A 49 6.09 7.80 5.26
CA ALA A 49 5.06 7.14 6.08
C ALA A 49 5.36 7.18 7.58
N LYS A 50 6.56 6.73 7.96
CA LYS A 50 6.97 6.54 9.36
C LYS A 50 7.47 7.82 10.00
N GLY A 51 8.21 8.64 9.24
CA GLY A 51 9.07 9.69 9.74
C GLY A 51 10.44 9.19 10.20
N GLY A 52 11.33 10.13 10.52
CA GLY A 52 12.68 9.86 11.03
C GLY A 52 13.73 9.69 9.93
N ALA A 53 14.81 8.97 10.24
CA ALA A 53 15.88 8.67 9.31
C ALA A 53 15.48 7.62 8.27
N LEU A 54 16.20 7.60 7.15
CA LEU A 54 16.10 6.54 6.15
C LEU A 54 16.45 5.19 6.79
N VAL A 55 15.70 4.17 6.41
CA VAL A 55 15.92 2.78 6.86
C VAL A 55 16.93 2.11 5.95
N THR A 56 17.68 1.14 6.46
CA THR A 56 18.48 0.24 5.62
C THR A 56 17.59 -0.91 5.15
N LEU A 57 17.62 -1.22 3.86
CA LEU A 57 16.86 -2.31 3.25
C LEU A 57 17.83 -3.35 2.70
N ALA A 58 17.39 -4.60 2.65
CA ALA A 58 18.10 -5.65 1.93
C ALA A 58 18.01 -5.42 0.41
N ASP A 59 19.01 -5.91 -0.32
CA ASP A 59 19.06 -5.80 -1.79
C ASP A 59 17.95 -6.60 -2.50
N ASP A 60 17.29 -7.51 -1.78
CA ASP A 60 16.19 -8.35 -2.25
C ASP A 60 14.85 -8.02 -1.57
N VAL A 61 14.72 -6.80 -1.02
CA VAL A 61 13.50 -6.32 -0.36
C VAL A 61 12.26 -6.59 -1.23
N PHE A 62 11.19 -7.11 -0.61
CA PHE A 62 9.93 -7.47 -1.27
C PHE A 62 9.99 -8.44 -2.47
N THR A 63 11.10 -9.12 -2.72
CA THR A 63 11.19 -10.11 -3.84
C THR A 63 10.60 -11.48 -3.49
N LYS A 64 10.59 -11.83 -2.20
CA LYS A 64 10.16 -13.16 -1.70
C LYS A 64 8.89 -13.12 -0.86
N SER A 65 8.49 -11.94 -0.42
CA SER A 65 7.38 -11.71 0.51
C SER A 65 6.84 -10.32 0.26
N ALA A 66 5.52 -10.16 0.32
CA ALA A 66 4.88 -8.85 0.31
C ALA A 66 5.13 -8.07 1.61
N GLU A 67 5.54 -8.73 2.70
CA GLU A 67 5.74 -8.10 3.99
C GLU A 67 7.21 -7.79 4.27
N LEU A 68 7.44 -6.59 4.82
CA LEU A 68 8.72 -6.14 5.35
C LEU A 68 8.53 -5.74 6.82
N LEU A 69 9.37 -6.33 7.68
CA LEU A 69 9.47 -5.93 9.08
C LEU A 69 10.77 -5.15 9.27
N ILE A 70 10.66 -3.96 9.87
CA ILE A 70 11.79 -3.10 10.18
C ILE A 70 11.94 -3.03 11.68
N ASP A 71 13.02 -3.63 12.17
CA ASP A 71 13.38 -3.55 13.58
C ASP A 71 14.00 -2.20 13.91
N HIS A 72 13.81 -1.80 15.17
CA HIS A 72 14.54 -0.68 15.72
C HIS A 72 15.97 -1.13 16.00
N GLY A 73 16.92 -0.59 15.22
CA GLY A 73 18.33 -0.83 15.48
C GLY A 73 18.71 -0.49 16.92
N THR A 74 19.67 -1.22 17.48
CA THR A 74 20.29 -0.86 18.76
C THR A 74 21.02 0.45 18.58
N ASN A 75 20.38 1.55 18.95
CA ASN A 75 21.02 2.87 18.99
C ASN A 75 22.26 2.74 19.89
N LYS A 76 23.42 3.12 19.36
CA LYS A 76 24.66 3.14 20.13
C LYS A 76 24.79 4.49 20.81
N GLY A 77 25.22 4.49 22.07
CA GLY A 77 25.61 5.69 22.78
C GLY A 77 26.88 6.31 22.19
N PRO A 78 27.30 7.50 22.66
CA PRO A 78 28.57 8.13 22.27
C PRO A 78 29.81 7.26 22.55
N ASP A 79 29.67 6.26 23.43
CA ASP A 79 30.66 5.25 23.78
C ASP A 79 30.69 4.04 22.81
N GLY A 80 29.81 4.03 21.80
CA GLY A 80 29.67 2.94 20.84
C GLY A 80 28.95 1.70 21.39
N LEU A 81 28.47 1.75 22.64
CA LEU A 81 27.74 0.65 23.28
C LEU A 81 26.24 0.75 22.98
N PRO A 82 25.53 -0.39 22.83
CA PRO A 82 24.08 -0.37 22.72
C PRO A 82 23.44 0.34 23.92
N ILE A 83 22.53 1.28 23.65
CA ILE A 83 21.73 1.92 24.70
C ILE A 83 20.84 0.84 25.33
N MET A 84 21.12 0.55 26.60
CA MET A 84 20.37 -0.40 27.41
C MET A 84 18.91 0.08 27.56
N GLY A 85 17.94 -0.80 27.29
CA GLY A 85 16.50 -0.50 27.41
C GLY A 85 15.71 -0.55 26.11
N ALA A 86 16.36 -0.74 24.94
CA ALA A 86 15.69 -0.88 23.65
C ALA A 86 15.06 -2.27 23.39
N HIS A 87 14.84 -3.08 24.43
CA HIS A 87 14.48 -4.50 24.29
C HIS A 87 13.00 -4.78 23.96
N SER A 88 12.16 -3.76 23.82
CA SER A 88 10.71 -3.95 23.66
C SER A 88 10.05 -3.00 22.66
N ILE A 89 10.82 -2.47 21.71
CA ILE A 89 10.22 -1.62 20.66
C ILE A 89 9.69 -2.54 19.55
N PRO A 90 8.38 -2.54 19.27
CA PRO A 90 7.79 -3.40 18.25
C PRO A 90 8.31 -3.01 16.86
N SER A 91 8.57 -4.01 16.02
CA SER A 91 8.97 -3.80 14.63
C SER A 91 7.89 -3.07 13.84
N GLU A 92 8.31 -2.26 12.88
CA GLU A 92 7.40 -1.57 11.97
C GLU A 92 7.11 -2.47 10.77
N LYS A 93 5.83 -2.73 10.50
CA LYS A 93 5.39 -3.55 9.37
C LYS A 93 5.02 -2.69 8.17
N PHE A 94 5.51 -3.07 7.00
CA PHE A 94 5.09 -2.55 5.70
C PHE A 94 4.67 -3.69 4.79
N VAL A 95 3.72 -3.43 3.90
CA VAL A 95 3.22 -4.41 2.94
C VAL A 95 3.26 -3.80 1.54
N LEU A 96 3.89 -4.48 0.59
CA LEU A 96 3.82 -4.13 -0.81
C LEU A 96 2.50 -4.64 -1.39
N GLN A 97 1.75 -3.75 -2.03
CA GLN A 97 0.46 -4.08 -2.63
C GLN A 97 0.41 -3.62 -4.09
N LYS A 98 -0.44 -4.27 -4.89
CA LYS A 98 -0.76 -3.86 -6.26
C LYS A 98 -2.26 -3.54 -6.34
N ALA A 99 -2.59 -2.39 -6.92
CA ALA A 99 -3.96 -1.97 -7.21
C ALA A 99 -4.05 -1.57 -8.69
N GLY A 100 -4.67 -2.42 -9.52
CA GLY A 100 -4.54 -2.31 -10.98
C GLY A 100 -3.07 -2.42 -11.38
N GLU A 101 -2.55 -1.45 -12.11
CA GLU A 101 -1.12 -1.42 -12.50
C GLU A 101 -0.22 -0.74 -11.47
N GLN A 102 -0.77 -0.07 -10.46
CA GLN A 102 -0.01 0.73 -9.51
C GLN A 102 0.47 -0.10 -8.33
N CYS A 103 1.78 -0.02 -8.04
CA CYS A 103 2.36 -0.54 -6.80
C CYS A 103 2.20 0.49 -5.67
N LEU A 104 1.87 0.00 -4.48
CA LEU A 104 1.60 0.79 -3.29
C LEU A 104 2.41 0.21 -2.12
N LEU A 105 3.03 1.09 -1.34
CA LEU A 105 3.54 0.74 -0.02
C LEU A 105 2.43 1.00 1.01
N TYR A 106 1.91 -0.06 1.62
CA TYR A 106 0.94 0.02 2.70
C TYR A 106 1.63 0.01 4.06
N TYR A 107 1.26 0.97 4.91
CA TYR A 107 1.70 1.07 6.29
C TYR A 107 0.50 0.89 7.23
N PRO A 108 0.26 -0.33 7.74
CA PRO A 108 -0.94 -0.67 8.51
C PRO A 108 -1.15 0.19 9.75
N LYS A 109 -0.07 0.57 10.44
CA LYS A 109 -0.13 1.34 11.69
C LYS A 109 -0.78 2.72 11.55
N LYS A 110 -0.74 3.30 10.34
CA LYS A 110 -1.39 4.59 10.02
C LYS A 110 -2.48 4.45 8.95
N GLU A 111 -2.80 3.23 8.54
CA GLU A 111 -3.69 2.93 7.41
C GLU A 111 -3.34 3.71 6.12
N LEU A 112 -2.04 3.97 5.92
CA LEU A 112 -1.55 4.83 4.85
C LEU A 112 -1.06 4.00 3.66
N ARG A 113 -1.44 4.40 2.45
CA ARG A 113 -0.95 3.83 1.19
C ARG A 113 -0.18 4.89 0.42
N ILE A 114 1.06 4.57 0.06
CA ILE A 114 1.94 5.47 -0.70
C ILE A 114 2.16 4.87 -2.09
N PRO A 115 1.84 5.59 -3.17
CA PRO A 115 2.15 5.14 -4.53
C PRO A 115 3.66 5.05 -4.76
N LEU A 116 4.08 3.99 -5.44
CA LEU A 116 5.45 3.77 -5.90
C LEU A 116 5.47 3.82 -7.44
N PRO A 117 5.56 5.01 -8.06
CA PRO A 117 5.34 5.17 -9.51
C PRO A 117 6.42 4.53 -10.38
N ASN A 118 7.64 4.37 -9.89
CA ASN A 118 8.75 3.78 -10.65
C ASN A 118 9.04 2.32 -10.28
N VAL A 119 8.09 1.66 -9.60
CA VAL A 119 8.27 0.31 -9.07
C VAL A 119 7.31 -0.64 -9.79
N GLU A 120 7.87 -1.74 -10.31
CA GLU A 120 7.11 -2.83 -10.92
C GLU A 120 6.91 -3.96 -9.90
N CYS A 121 5.66 -4.37 -9.72
CA CYS A 121 5.26 -5.44 -8.82
C CYS A 121 4.16 -6.30 -9.46
N GLU A 122 4.06 -7.54 -9.00
CA GLU A 122 3.06 -8.52 -9.39
C GLU A 122 2.35 -9.09 -8.16
N VAL A 123 1.09 -9.49 -8.32
CA VAL A 123 0.34 -10.13 -7.24
C VAL A 123 1.02 -11.46 -6.90
N ASN A 124 1.22 -11.69 -5.60
CA ASN A 124 1.91 -12.87 -5.08
C ASN A 124 1.05 -14.15 -5.07
#